data_AF-A0A1G2CGY0-F1
#
_entry.id   AF-A0A1G2CGY0-F1
#
_cell.length_a   1.000
_cell.length_b   1.000
_cell.length_c   1.000
_cell.angle_alpha   90.00
_cell.angle_beta   90.00
_cell.angle_gamma   90.00
#
_symmetry.space_group_name_H-M   'P 1'
#
loop_
_entity.id
_entity.type
_entity.pdbx_description
1 polymer ?
#
loop_
_entity_poly.entity_id
_entity_poly.type
_entity_poly.pdbx_seq_one_letter_code
_entity_poly.pdbx_strand_id
1 'polypeptide(L)'
;MFSPSLFRPDTHVREMTAVVVDPDHHRFGQIARLEAHDWKEGGTYFVRFPDGETTDLDDGLDPDDWRLPQARCHRTREDGHRILELHLELPNIRTRLKTLYETARKEHASLQPVRAVREEVIRVLNETAGFATVGSPM
;
A
#
# COMPACT_ATOMS: atom_id res chain seq x y z
N MET A 1 2.90 18.25 4.90
CA MET A 1 2.41 17.90 6.25
C MET A 1 2.14 16.41 6.27
N PHE A 2 2.87 15.66 7.08
CA PHE A 2 2.66 14.21 7.23
C PHE A 2 1.36 13.95 7.98
N SER A 3 0.51 13.07 7.45
CA SER A 3 -0.73 12.67 8.12
C SER A 3 -0.38 11.96 9.44
N PRO A 4 -0.82 12.46 10.61
CA PRO A 4 -0.33 12.00 11.91
C PRO A 4 -0.90 10.65 12.38
N SER A 5 -1.50 9.85 11.49
CA SER A 5 -2.30 8.68 11.90
C SER A 5 -1.72 7.30 11.55
N LEU A 6 -0.63 7.22 10.78
CA LEU A 6 -0.13 5.92 10.28
C LEU A 6 1.09 5.35 11.02
N PHE A 7 1.92 6.17 11.64
CA PHE A 7 3.18 5.69 12.22
C PHE A 7 3.34 6.10 13.69
N ARG A 8 3.27 5.12 14.59
CA ARG A 8 3.84 5.21 15.93
C ARG A 8 5.06 4.29 15.96
N PRO A 9 6.27 4.79 16.28
CA PRO A 9 7.48 3.97 16.32
C PRO A 9 7.39 2.80 17.31
N ASP A 10 6.43 2.85 18.24
CA ASP A 10 6.17 1.81 19.24
C ASP A 10 5.17 0.74 18.78
N THR A 11 4.52 0.91 17.62
CA THR A 11 3.58 -0.10 17.11
C THR A 11 4.35 -1.34 16.69
N HIS A 12 4.14 -2.42 17.42
CA HIS A 12 4.83 -3.67 17.15
C HIS A 12 4.35 -4.21 15.80
N VAL A 13 5.28 -4.62 14.93
CA VAL A 13 4.97 -5.18 13.59
C VAL A 13 3.92 -6.32 13.64
N ARG A 14 3.82 -7.03 14.77
CA ARG A 14 2.86 -8.11 14.99
C ARG A 14 1.41 -7.64 15.08
N GLU A 15 1.18 -6.34 15.27
CA GLU A 15 -0.12 -5.69 15.31
C GLU A 15 -0.50 -5.06 13.96
N MET A 16 0.27 -5.35 12.91
CA MET A 16 0.07 -4.81 11.57
C MET A 16 -0.42 -5.91 10.62
N THR A 17 -1.31 -5.52 9.74
CA THR A 17 -1.87 -6.34 8.68
C THR A 17 -1.60 -5.66 7.34
N ALA A 18 -1.14 -6.43 6.36
CA ALA A 18 -0.91 -5.99 5.00
C ALA A 18 -2.07 -6.42 4.11
N VAL A 19 -2.48 -5.56 3.18
CA VAL A 19 -3.39 -5.89 2.07
C VAL A 19 -2.59 -5.76 0.78
N VAL A 20 -2.60 -6.78 -0.06
CA VAL A 20 -1.89 -6.76 -1.37
C VAL A 20 -2.67 -5.88 -2.34
N VAL A 21 -2.03 -4.82 -2.86
CA VAL A 21 -2.66 -3.81 -3.71
C VAL A 21 -2.08 -3.75 -5.13
N ASP A 22 -1.01 -4.50 -5.43
CA ASP A 22 -0.49 -4.63 -6.80
C ASP A 22 -1.47 -5.45 -7.66
N PRO A 23 -2.11 -4.85 -8.69
CA PRO A 23 -3.14 -5.50 -9.50
C PRO A 23 -2.64 -6.69 -10.32
N ASP A 24 -1.33 -6.82 -10.54
CA ASP A 24 -0.72 -7.94 -11.26
C ASP A 24 -0.20 -9.03 -10.30
N HIS A 25 -0.15 -8.78 -9.00
CA HIS A 25 0.25 -9.78 -8.03
C HIS A 25 -0.81 -10.87 -7.90
N HIS A 26 -0.40 -12.14 -7.86
CA HIS A 26 -1.33 -13.28 -7.81
C HIS A 26 -2.21 -13.30 -6.55
N ARG A 27 -1.73 -12.65 -5.48
CA ARG A 27 -2.44 -12.43 -4.20
C ARG A 27 -3.21 -11.12 -4.13
N PHE A 28 -3.43 -10.40 -5.24
CA PHE A 28 -4.14 -9.13 -5.23
C PHE A 28 -5.44 -9.18 -4.41
N GLY A 29 -5.63 -8.21 -3.51
CA GLY A 29 -6.76 -8.14 -2.60
C GLY A 29 -6.61 -8.99 -1.32
N GLN A 30 -5.67 -9.93 -1.25
CA GLN A 30 -5.54 -10.79 -0.07
C GLN A 30 -4.92 -10.06 1.11
N ILE A 31 -5.31 -10.52 2.30
CA ILE A 31 -4.84 -10.03 3.59
C ILE A 31 -3.71 -10.95 4.09
N ALA A 32 -2.62 -10.36 4.54
CA ALA A 32 -1.49 -11.05 5.13
C ALA A 32 -1.10 -10.43 6.48
N ARG A 33 -0.47 -11.22 7.34
CA ARG A 33 0.13 -10.72 8.58
C ARG A 33 1.51 -10.16 8.25
N LEU A 34 1.82 -8.97 8.79
CA LEU A 34 3.17 -8.44 8.71
C LEU A 34 4.08 -9.12 9.76
N GLU A 35 5.21 -9.66 9.31
CA GLU A 35 6.18 -10.34 10.18
C GLU A 35 7.38 -9.45 10.50
N ALA A 36 7.85 -8.69 9.50
CA ALA A 36 8.92 -7.71 9.61
C ALA A 36 8.72 -6.58 8.58
N HIS A 37 9.44 -5.48 8.75
CA HIS A 37 9.54 -4.44 7.74
C HIS A 37 10.95 -3.86 7.71
N ASP A 38 11.55 -3.80 6.52
CA ASP A 38 12.82 -3.14 6.33
C ASP A 38 12.62 -1.67 5.95
N TRP A 39 12.75 -0.82 6.96
CA TRP A 39 12.67 0.64 6.82
C TRP A 39 13.96 1.29 6.31
N LYS A 40 15.08 0.55 6.20
CA LYS A 40 16.41 1.12 5.99
C LYS A 40 16.89 1.05 4.53
N GLU A 41 16.55 0.00 3.80
CA GLU A 41 17.22 -0.29 2.51
C GLU A 41 16.30 -0.17 1.27
N GLY A 42 14.99 0.04 1.45
CA GLY A 42 14.10 0.24 0.30
C GLY A 42 12.60 0.12 0.56
N GLY A 43 12.18 -0.11 1.81
CA GLY A 43 10.76 -0.18 2.16
C GLY A 43 10.13 -1.50 1.72
N THR A 44 10.42 -2.58 2.44
CA THR A 44 9.92 -3.93 2.10
C THR A 44 9.18 -4.56 3.27
N TYR A 45 7.95 -4.99 3.02
CA TYR A 45 7.11 -5.76 3.93
C TYR A 45 7.38 -7.26 3.78
N PHE A 46 7.75 -7.92 4.88
CA PHE A 46 7.83 -9.37 4.96
C PHE A 46 6.51 -9.88 5.51
N VAL A 47 5.72 -10.59 4.70
CA VAL A 47 4.35 -10.97 5.06
C VAL A 47 4.15 -12.48 5.04
N ARG A 48 3.18 -12.95 5.85
CA ARG A 48 2.70 -14.33 5.86
C ARG A 48 1.20 -14.39 5.61
N PHE A 49 0.79 -15.18 4.62
CA PHE A 49 -0.61 -15.43 4.29
C PHE A 49 -1.24 -16.51 5.20
N PRO A 50 -2.57 -16.61 5.26
CA PRO A 50 -3.27 -17.60 6.09
C PRO A 50 -2.96 -19.07 5.74
N ASP A 51 -2.57 -19.35 4.49
CA ASP A 51 -2.15 -20.68 4.04
C ASP A 51 -0.71 -21.04 4.43
N GLY A 52 0.00 -20.11 5.08
CA GLY A 52 1.38 -20.29 5.51
C GLY A 52 2.43 -19.84 4.50
N GLU A 53 2.03 -19.42 3.29
CA GLU A 53 2.96 -18.83 2.32
C GLU A 53 3.54 -17.52 2.85
N THR A 54 4.84 -17.31 2.61
CA THR A 54 5.54 -16.07 2.93
C THR A 54 6.06 -15.41 1.66
N THR A 55 5.97 -14.08 1.58
CA THR A 55 6.52 -13.30 0.48
C THR A 55 6.95 -11.92 0.95
N ASP A 56 7.73 -11.26 0.10
CA ASP A 56 8.17 -9.89 0.29
C ASP A 56 7.37 -8.98 -0.66
N LEU A 57 6.97 -7.81 -0.18
CA LEU A 57 6.17 -6.83 -0.94
C LEU A 57 6.75 -5.44 -0.72
N ASP A 58 6.95 -4.69 -1.80
CA ASP A 58 7.41 -3.31 -1.72
C ASP A 58 6.34 -2.41 -1.08
N ASP A 59 6.76 -1.51 -0.18
CA ASP A 59 5.88 -0.49 0.41
C ASP A 59 5.63 0.70 -0.52
N GLY A 60 6.50 0.86 -1.53
CA GLY A 60 6.48 1.93 -2.52
C GLY A 60 6.54 3.33 -1.92
N LEU A 61 7.15 3.48 -0.73
CA LEU A 61 7.29 4.75 -0.01
C LEU A 61 8.63 5.43 -0.28
N ASP A 62 9.63 4.72 -0.83
CA ASP A 62 10.90 5.32 -1.22
C ASP A 62 10.70 6.34 -2.35
N PRO A 63 10.94 7.65 -2.10
CA PRO A 63 10.75 8.69 -3.11
C PRO A 63 11.73 8.58 -4.27
N ASP A 64 12.87 7.92 -4.09
CA ASP A 64 13.94 7.80 -5.09
C ASP A 64 13.85 6.49 -5.88
N ASP A 65 12.88 5.63 -5.57
CA ASP A 65 12.56 4.42 -6.31
C ASP A 65 11.46 4.66 -7.36
N TRP A 66 11.40 3.84 -8.40
CA TRP A 66 10.32 3.79 -9.38
C TRP A 66 9.23 2.77 -9.01
N ARG A 67 9.49 1.90 -8.03
CA ARG A 67 8.54 0.89 -7.57
C ARG A 67 7.31 1.54 -6.92
N LEU A 68 6.14 1.00 -7.25
CA LEU A 68 4.86 1.38 -6.66
C LEU A 68 4.53 0.47 -5.47
N PRO A 69 3.65 0.91 -4.54
CA PRO A 69 3.32 0.12 -3.34
C PRO A 69 2.65 -1.22 -3.68
N GLN A 70 3.28 -2.36 -3.43
CA GLN A 70 2.67 -3.66 -3.65
C GLN A 70 1.71 -4.09 -2.52
N ALA A 71 1.89 -3.52 -1.33
CA ALA A 71 0.96 -3.68 -0.21
C ALA A 71 0.71 -2.38 0.55
N ARG A 72 -0.43 -2.34 1.26
CA ARG A 72 -0.75 -1.32 2.25
C ARG A 72 -0.83 -1.96 3.63
N CYS A 73 -0.09 -1.38 4.58
CA CYS A 73 -0.08 -1.83 5.96
C CYS A 73 -0.96 -0.94 6.84
N HIS A 74 -1.74 -1.60 7.70
CA HIS A 74 -2.71 -0.99 8.61
C HIS A 74 -2.59 -1.64 9.98
N ARG A 75 -2.96 -0.93 11.05
CA ARG A 75 -2.99 -1.53 12.38
C ARG A 75 -4.21 -2.43 12.53
N THR A 76 -4.01 -3.68 12.87
CA THR A 76 -5.07 -4.69 12.88
C THR A 76 -6.24 -4.30 13.78
N ARG A 77 -5.97 -3.73 14.97
CA ARG A 77 -7.02 -3.42 15.95
C ARG A 77 -7.70 -2.08 15.67
N GLU A 78 -6.94 -1.06 15.33
CA GLU A 78 -7.44 0.29 15.12
C GLU A 78 -8.07 0.47 13.73
N ASP A 79 -7.51 -0.20 12.72
CA ASP A 79 -7.86 -0.01 11.31
C ASP A 79 -8.56 -1.24 10.71
N GLY A 80 -9.09 -2.15 11.54
CA GLY A 80 -9.74 -3.39 11.10
C GLY A 80 -10.86 -3.18 10.07
N HIS A 81 -11.69 -2.14 10.25
CA HIS A 81 -12.72 -1.76 9.29
C HIS A 81 -12.13 -1.36 7.93
N ARG A 82 -11.02 -0.62 7.92
CA ARG A 82 -10.34 -0.14 6.71
C ARG A 82 -9.69 -1.28 5.94
N ILE A 83 -9.11 -2.23 6.66
CA ILE A 83 -8.56 -3.46 6.07
C ILE A 83 -9.67 -4.21 5.32
N LEU A 84 -10.85 -4.35 5.94
CA LEU A 84 -11.99 -5.01 5.33
C LEU A 84 -12.56 -4.22 4.14
N GLU A 85 -12.74 -2.90 4.27
CA GLU A 85 -13.19 -2.03 3.18
C GLU A 85 -12.26 -2.13 1.97
N LEU A 86 -10.94 -1.99 2.20
CA LEU A 86 -9.95 -2.10 1.13
C LEU A 86 -9.98 -3.50 0.49
N HIS A 87 -10.03 -4.56 1.28
CA HIS A 87 -10.15 -5.93 0.79
C HIS A 87 -11.36 -6.14 -0.12
N LEU A 88 -12.52 -5.60 0.27
CA LEU A 88 -13.79 -5.76 -0.47
C LEU A 88 -13.83 -4.90 -1.74
N GLU A 89 -13.24 -3.71 -1.72
CA GLU A 89 -13.32 -2.75 -2.82
C GLU A 89 -12.16 -2.85 -3.83
N LEU A 90 -11.04 -3.47 -3.47
CA LEU A 90 -9.90 -3.66 -4.38
C LEU A 90 -10.28 -4.28 -5.74
N PRO A 91 -11.17 -5.30 -5.81
CA PRO A 91 -11.67 -5.80 -7.10
C PRO A 91 -12.31 -4.72 -7.97
N ASN A 92 -13.05 -3.77 -7.38
CA ASN A 92 -13.76 -2.71 -8.09
C ASN A 92 -12.81 -1.66 -8.67
N ILE A 93 -11.68 -1.43 -8.02
CA ILE A 93 -10.66 -0.46 -8.46
C ILE A 93 -9.50 -1.12 -9.23
N ARG A 94 -9.49 -2.44 -9.41
CA ARG A 94 -8.37 -3.19 -10.02
C ARG A 94 -7.95 -2.65 -11.38
N THR A 95 -8.91 -2.38 -12.27
CA THR A 95 -8.62 -1.86 -13.62
C THR A 95 -7.97 -0.47 -13.54
N ARG A 96 -8.44 0.38 -12.64
CA ARG A 96 -7.86 1.72 -12.41
C ARG A 96 -6.43 1.63 -11.90
N LEU A 97 -6.19 0.76 -10.91
CA LEU A 97 -4.84 0.51 -10.40
C LEU A 97 -3.92 -0.04 -11.51
N LYS A 98 -4.41 -0.98 -12.31
CA LYS A 98 -3.63 -1.55 -13.41
C LYS A 98 -3.16 -0.49 -14.40
N THR A 99 -4.05 0.41 -14.81
CA THR A 99 -3.69 1.54 -15.69
C THR A 99 -2.60 2.42 -15.08
N LEU A 100 -2.70 2.73 -13.77
CA LEU A 100 -1.69 3.54 -13.08
C LEU A 100 -0.34 2.81 -13.05
N TYR A 101 -0.32 1.53 -12.73
CA TYR A 101 0.89 0.72 -12.69
C TYR A 101 1.57 0.61 -14.06
N GLU A 102 0.79 0.38 -15.11
CA GLU A 102 1.30 0.36 -16.48
C GLU A 102 1.86 1.72 -16.91
N THR A 103 1.27 2.82 -16.42
CA THR A 103 1.78 4.18 -16.66
C THR A 103 3.14 4.37 -15.99
N ALA A 104 3.28 4.04 -14.70
CA ALA A 104 4.58 4.11 -14.02
C ALA A 104 5.64 3.23 -14.70
N ARG A 105 5.28 2.03 -15.14
CA ARG A 105 6.20 1.14 -15.87
C ARG A 105 6.65 1.71 -17.22
N LYS A 106 5.83 2.50 -17.91
CA LYS A 106 6.25 3.16 -19.17
C LYS A 106 7.16 4.35 -18.90
N GLU A 107 6.90 5.07 -17.81
CA GLU A 107 7.61 6.29 -17.45
C GLU A 107 8.84 6.06 -16.55
N HIS A 108 9.19 4.80 -16.21
CA HIS A 108 10.25 4.46 -15.24
C HIS A 108 11.64 5.03 -15.54
N ALA A 109 11.89 5.46 -16.78
CA ALA A 109 13.12 6.16 -17.16
C ALA A 109 13.25 7.56 -16.50
N SER A 110 12.16 8.10 -15.94
CA SER A 110 12.12 9.37 -15.21
C SER A 110 11.38 9.21 -13.88
N LEU A 111 12.02 9.62 -12.78
CA LEU A 111 11.42 9.51 -11.44
C LEU A 111 10.24 10.47 -11.22
N GLN A 112 10.23 11.63 -11.88
CA GLN A 112 9.19 12.65 -11.67
C GLN A 112 7.78 12.18 -12.06
N PRO A 113 7.54 11.63 -13.26
CA PRO A 113 6.24 11.04 -13.61
C PRO A 113 5.82 9.90 -12.69
N VAL A 114 6.77 9.05 -12.26
CA VAL A 114 6.47 7.91 -11.38
C VAL A 114 6.04 8.38 -10.00
N ARG A 115 6.63 9.46 -9.47
CA ARG A 115 6.19 10.09 -8.21
C ARG A 115 4.74 10.56 -8.29
N ALA A 116 4.35 11.21 -9.38
CA ALA A 116 2.97 11.65 -9.58
C ALA A 116 1.99 10.46 -9.66
N VAL A 117 2.38 9.38 -10.34
CA VAL A 117 1.59 8.14 -10.39
C VAL A 117 1.48 7.49 -9.01
N ARG A 118 2.56 7.46 -8.23
CA ARG A 118 2.56 6.94 -6.84
C ARG A 118 1.59 7.71 -5.96
N GLU A 119 1.62 9.04 -6.00
CA GLU A 119 0.70 9.89 -5.24
C GLU A 119 -0.76 9.58 -5.60
N GLU A 120 -1.05 9.40 -6.89
CA GLU A 120 -2.38 9.02 -7.37
C GLU A 120 -2.79 7.61 -6.89
N VAL A 121 -1.89 6.63 -6.94
CA VAL A 121 -2.15 5.28 -6.40
C VAL A 121 -2.47 5.37 -4.91
N ILE A 122 -1.66 6.09 -4.12
CA ILE A 122 -1.89 6.26 -2.68
C ILE A 122 -3.23 6.95 -2.43
N ARG A 123 -3.58 7.98 -3.22
CA ARG A 123 -4.86 8.68 -3.12
C ARG A 123 -6.04 7.73 -3.37
N VAL A 124 -6.00 6.94 -4.45
CA VAL A 124 -7.05 5.95 -4.76
C VAL A 124 -7.23 4.98 -3.61
N LEU A 125 -6.14 4.40 -3.10
CA LEU A 125 -6.19 3.44 -2.00
C LEU A 125 -6.74 4.06 -0.71
N ASN A 126 -6.39 5.32 -0.43
CA ASN A 126 -6.91 6.05 0.73
C ASN A 126 -8.40 6.33 0.62
N GLU A 127 -8.87 6.81 -0.54
CA GLU A 127 -10.29 7.04 -0.80
C GLU A 127 -11.10 5.75 -0.66
N THR A 128 -10.56 4.64 -1.17
CA THR A 128 -11.18 3.32 -1.08
C THR A 128 -11.24 2.78 0.35
N ALA A 129 -10.20 3.00 1.17
CA ALA A 129 -10.15 2.55 2.55
C ALA A 129 -10.78 3.55 3.56
N GLY A 130 -11.57 4.52 3.07
CA GLY A 130 -12.27 5.49 3.91
C GLY A 130 -11.37 6.50 4.61
N PHE A 131 -10.11 6.68 4.19
CA PHE A 131 -9.31 7.80 4.64
C PHE A 131 -9.85 9.06 3.97
N ALA A 132 -10.55 9.89 4.75
CA ALA A 132 -10.82 11.27 4.34
C ALA A 132 -9.50 11.90 3.85
N THR A 133 -9.49 12.39 2.62
CA THR A 133 -8.43 13.25 2.12
C THR A 133 -8.38 14.47 3.03
N VAL A 134 -7.40 14.50 3.94
CA VAL A 134 -7.09 15.70 4.71
C VAL A 134 -6.53 16.71 3.72
N GLY A 135 -7.42 17.53 3.12
CA GLY A 135 -7.03 18.62 2.24
C GLY A 135 -7.95 18.88 1.06
N SER A 136 -9.16 19.36 1.32
CA SER A 136 -9.69 20.51 0.58
C SER A 136 -10.08 21.55 1.63
N PRO A 137 -9.30 22.63 1.81
CA PRO A 137 -9.84 23.80 2.48
C PRO A 137 -10.89 24.40 1.55
N MET A 138 -12.15 24.43 2.00
CA MET A 138 -13.02 25.55 1.64
C MET A 138 -12.80 26.66 2.66
#